data_AF-A0A838QVS9-F1
#
_entry.id   AF-A0A838QVS9-F1
#
_cell.length_a   1.000
_cell.length_b   1.000
_cell.length_c   1.000
_cell.angle_alpha   90.00
_cell.angle_beta   90.00
_cell.angle_gamma   90.00
#
_symmetry.space_group_name_H-M   'P 1'
#
loop_
_entity.id
_entity.type
_entity.pdbx_description
1 polymer ?
#
loop_
_entity_poly.entity_id
_entity_poly.type
_entity_poly.pdbx_seq_one_letter_code
_entity_poly.pdbx_strand_id
1 'polypeptide(L)'
;MALVLQIVVVLLVLVGLITTIMSIKNWHWAQMLLLLSIFFASLAVLFLGMEVFRIHRNLRAGMPAKIAKIEDLEEVNEAFLHGTRDAEVISRAFAGDPFGGEVPYDAEAEGRMPGMGVWRSRIQDLARDRGRVWRDVKAAGPVDPATGRIPVTLPAPRPHGLEKDAIVFAFEQGPPNPATPDQGRQFLGEFRVVDEPGEDGVTLESVQRLDERTGGRLVRSATNPQIAWRLYETMPSDRHEMFAGLSEENLKTLLPAATINEYLRHGKEATPDDDEYHRAAFDDEGKRVALDDAAKVKELYDRTLRDYAYMFSELLRQ
;
A
#
# COMPACT_ATOMS: atom_id res chain seq x y z
N MET A 1 -9.74 29.02 47.29
CA MET A 1 -9.39 28.09 48.40
C MET A 1 -7.89 27.80 48.50
N ALA A 2 -7.16 27.51 47.40
CA ALA A 2 -5.73 27.17 47.47
C ALA A 2 -4.86 28.26 48.14
N LEU A 3 -5.09 29.55 47.81
CA LEU A 3 -4.34 30.67 48.40
C LEU A 3 -4.58 30.84 49.91
N VAL A 4 -5.82 30.63 50.38
CA VAL A 4 -6.16 30.69 51.81
C VAL A 4 -5.46 29.56 52.58
N LEU A 5 -5.46 28.35 52.04
CA LEU A 5 -4.76 27.21 52.64
C LEU A 5 -3.25 27.45 52.72
N GLN A 6 -2.64 28.00 51.66
CA GLN A 6 -1.21 28.35 51.65
C GLN A 6 -0.87 29.38 52.73
N ILE A 7 -1.69 30.43 52.90
CA ILE A 7 -1.51 31.43 53.96
C ILE A 7 -1.58 30.77 55.34
N VAL A 8 -2.55 29.89 55.58
CA VAL A 8 -2.69 29.17 56.85
C VAL A 8 -1.48 28.28 57.13
N VAL A 9 -0.97 27.55 56.13
CA VAL A 9 0.24 26.72 56.28
C VAL A 9 1.47 27.58 56.61
N VAL A 10 1.64 28.72 55.94
CA VAL A 10 2.75 29.65 56.23
C VAL A 10 2.64 30.19 57.66
N LEU A 11 1.45 30.58 58.11
CA LEU A 11 1.23 31.04 59.49
C LEU A 11 1.54 29.93 60.51
N LEU A 12 1.13 28.69 60.26
CA LEU A 12 1.44 27.55 61.12
C LEU A 12 2.95 27.29 61.21
N VAL A 13 3.67 27.38 60.09
CA VAL A 13 5.14 27.27 60.07
C VAL A 13 5.78 28.38 60.89
N LEU A 14 5.33 29.63 60.73
CA LEU A 14 5.85 30.76 61.50
C LEU A 14 5.62 30.59 63.01
N VAL A 15 4.42 30.20 63.42
CA VAL A 15 4.09 29.94 64.84
C VAL A 15 4.95 28.78 65.38
N GLY A 16 5.13 27.70 64.62
CA GLY A 16 5.97 26.57 65.02
C GLY A 16 7.44 26.96 65.22
N LEU A 17 7.99 27.78 64.32
CA LEU A 17 9.36 28.29 64.42
C LEU A 17 9.53 29.25 65.60
N ILE A 18 8.61 30.20 65.80
CA ILE A 18 8.63 31.12 66.95
C ILE A 18 8.59 30.34 68.26
N THR A 19 7.69 29.36 68.37
CA THR A 19 7.55 28.51 69.57
C THR A 19 8.84 27.74 69.86
N THR A 20 9.49 27.21 68.81
CA THR A 20 10.77 26.50 68.91
C THR A 20 11.86 27.45 69.42
N ILE A 21 11.98 28.66 68.84
CA ILE A 21 12.99 29.67 69.25
C ILE A 21 12.78 30.09 70.71
N MET A 22 11.54 30.33 71.15
CA MET A 22 11.26 30.70 72.53
C MET A 22 11.61 29.58 73.52
N SER A 23 11.57 28.32 73.08
CA SER A 23 11.84 27.15 73.93
C SER A 23 13.33 26.83 74.09
N ILE A 24 14.22 27.39 73.24
CA ILE A 24 15.68 27.14 73.27
C ILE A 24 16.29 27.48 74.65
N LYS A 25 15.76 28.48 75.35
CA LYS A 25 16.30 28.88 76.67
C LYS A 25 16.05 27.84 77.77
N ASN A 26 15.02 27.01 77.61
CA ASN A 26 14.51 26.15 78.68
C ASN A 26 14.80 24.66 78.45
N TRP A 27 15.21 24.26 77.24
CA TRP A 27 15.34 22.86 76.84
C TRP A 27 16.70 22.57 76.22
N HIS A 28 17.11 21.29 76.27
CA HIS A 28 18.36 20.86 75.65
C HIS A 28 18.27 20.95 74.12
N TRP A 29 19.32 21.44 73.46
CA TRP A 29 19.35 21.69 72.01
C TRP A 29 18.98 20.47 71.16
N ALA A 30 19.37 19.26 71.59
CA ALA A 30 19.07 18.01 70.91
C ALA A 30 17.56 17.71 70.83
N GLN A 31 16.79 18.03 71.87
CA GLN A 31 15.33 17.84 71.89
C GLN A 31 14.64 18.82 70.94
N MET A 32 15.15 20.05 70.85
CA MET A 32 14.65 21.07 69.91
C MET A 32 14.90 20.66 68.45
N LEU A 33 16.08 20.10 68.15
CA LEU A 33 16.39 19.59 66.81
C LEU A 33 15.45 18.43 66.43
N LEU A 34 15.22 17.49 67.35
CA LEU A 34 14.28 16.38 67.12
C LEU A 34 12.85 16.87 66.83
N LEU A 35 12.33 17.80 67.65
CA LEU A 35 10.99 18.38 67.44
C LEU A 35 10.89 19.07 66.08
N LEU A 36 11.92 19.83 65.69
CA LEU A 36 11.97 20.50 64.40
C LEU A 36 12.02 19.51 63.23
N SER A 37 12.79 18.41 63.36
CA SER A 37 12.83 17.34 62.37
C SER A 37 11.47 16.65 62.21
N ILE A 38 10.79 16.34 63.31
CA ILE A 38 9.44 15.73 63.27
C ILE A 38 8.44 16.71 62.62
N PHE A 39 8.52 18.00 62.96
CA PHE A 39 7.68 19.03 62.38
C PHE A 39 7.86 19.12 60.85
N PHE A 40 9.10 19.24 60.36
CA PHE A 40 9.35 19.27 58.92
C PHE A 40 9.01 17.95 58.22
N ALA A 41 9.25 16.80 58.85
CA ALA A 41 8.84 15.52 58.29
C ALA A 41 7.31 15.43 58.13
N SER A 42 6.54 15.92 59.10
CA SER A 42 5.08 15.96 59.01
C SER A 42 4.58 16.86 57.87
N LEU A 43 5.22 18.01 57.67
CA LEU A 43 4.91 18.90 56.55
C LEU A 43 5.28 18.28 55.20
N ALA A 44 6.41 17.57 55.12
CA ALA A 44 6.82 16.86 53.92
C ALA A 44 5.80 15.78 53.54
N VAL A 45 5.30 15.00 54.51
CA VAL A 45 4.25 14.00 54.29
C VAL A 45 2.95 14.64 53.82
N LEU A 46 2.54 15.76 54.43
CA LEU A 46 1.35 16.50 53.99
C LEU A 46 1.49 17.02 52.55
N PHE A 47 2.66 17.57 52.22
CA PHE A 47 2.94 18.06 50.87
C PHE A 47 2.91 16.93 49.83
N LEU A 48 3.56 15.81 50.11
CA LEU A 48 3.52 14.62 49.25
C LEU A 48 2.08 14.09 49.11
N GLY A 49 1.30 14.07 50.20
CA GLY A 49 -0.10 13.68 50.16
C GLY A 49 -0.96 14.60 49.28
N MET A 50 -0.72 15.91 49.34
CA MET A 50 -1.39 16.88 48.46
C MET A 50 -1.01 16.68 46.99
N GLU A 51 0.26 16.39 46.69
CA GLU A 51 0.71 16.10 45.32
C GLU A 51 0.10 14.80 44.78
N VAL A 52 0.07 13.73 45.57
CA VAL A 52 -0.61 12.48 45.20
C VAL A 52 -2.09 12.74 44.92
N PHE A 53 -2.77 13.52 45.77
CA PHE A 53 -4.18 13.87 45.53
C PHE A 53 -4.37 14.71 44.26
N ARG A 54 -3.48 15.68 43.99
CA ARG A 54 -3.50 16.50 42.78
C ARG A 54 -3.35 15.65 41.53
N ILE A 55 -2.37 14.76 41.50
CA ILE A 55 -2.14 13.81 40.40
C ILE A 55 -3.37 12.92 40.22
N HIS A 56 -3.87 12.30 41.29
CA HIS A 56 -5.03 11.41 41.23
C HIS A 56 -6.28 12.12 40.71
N ARG A 57 -6.53 13.36 41.16
CA ARG A 57 -7.64 14.17 40.67
C ARG A 57 -7.50 14.48 39.18
N ASN A 58 -6.30 14.87 38.74
CA ASN A 58 -6.06 15.17 37.32
C ASN A 58 -6.20 13.92 36.44
N LEU A 59 -5.71 12.76 36.91
CA LEU A 59 -5.88 11.49 36.21
C LEU A 59 -7.35 11.07 36.12
N ARG A 60 -8.11 11.17 37.22
CA ARG A 60 -9.56 10.89 37.21
C ARG A 60 -10.33 11.86 36.32
N ALA A 61 -9.96 13.14 36.30
CA ALA A 61 -10.59 14.12 35.43
C ALA A 61 -10.36 13.81 33.94
N GLY A 62 -9.19 13.27 33.57
CA GLY A 62 -8.88 12.88 32.20
C GLY A 62 -9.38 11.48 31.80
N MET A 63 -9.86 10.68 32.76
CA MET A 63 -10.25 9.28 32.52
C MET A 63 -11.47 9.15 31.59
N PRO A 64 -12.57 9.91 31.75
CA PRO A 64 -13.73 9.80 30.86
C PRO A 64 -13.40 10.10 29.40
N ALA A 65 -12.57 11.12 29.13
CA ALA A 65 -12.15 11.46 27.78
C ALA A 65 -11.32 10.34 27.12
N LYS A 66 -10.49 9.64 27.90
CA LYS A 66 -9.72 8.49 27.40
C LYS A 66 -10.61 7.26 27.17
N ILE A 67 -11.61 7.03 28.03
CA ILE A 67 -12.59 5.95 27.85
C ILE A 67 -13.38 6.17 26.56
N ALA A 68 -13.95 7.37 26.37
CA ALA A 68 -14.66 7.72 25.14
C ALA A 68 -13.78 7.53 23.89
N LYS A 69 -12.50 7.92 23.96
CA LYS A 69 -11.55 7.70 22.86
C LYS A 69 -11.28 6.22 22.59
N ILE A 70 -11.25 5.36 23.61
CA ILE A 70 -11.07 3.92 23.44
C ILE A 70 -12.31 3.33 22.78
N GLU A 71 -13.51 3.67 23.26
CA GLU A 71 -14.78 3.23 22.68
C GLU A 71 -14.89 3.64 21.21
N ASP A 72 -14.56 4.90 20.87
CA ASP A 72 -14.51 5.38 19.47
C ASP A 72 -13.54 4.57 18.61
N LEU A 73 -12.35 4.24 19.14
CA LEU A 73 -11.34 3.46 18.40
C LEU A 73 -11.73 1.98 18.26
N GLU A 74 -12.40 1.41 19.25
CA GLU A 74 -12.93 0.05 19.20
C GLU A 74 -14.02 -0.05 18.13
N GLU A 75 -14.92 0.93 18.05
CA GLU A 75 -15.96 1.00 17.00
C GLU A 75 -15.34 1.05 15.60
N VAL A 76 -14.31 1.89 15.39
CA VAL A 76 -13.58 1.98 14.12
C VAL A 76 -12.84 0.67 13.81
N ASN A 77 -12.24 0.02 14.81
CA ASN A 77 -11.53 -1.25 14.62
C ASN A 77 -12.50 -2.39 14.23
N GLU A 78 -13.64 -2.49 14.90
CA GLU A 78 -14.71 -3.42 14.54
C GLU A 78 -15.21 -3.18 13.11
N ALA A 79 -15.37 -1.91 12.72
CA ALA A 79 -15.70 -1.53 11.35
C ALA A 79 -14.65 -1.98 10.33
N PHE A 80 -13.35 -1.89 10.64
CA PHE A 80 -12.31 -2.42 9.75
C PHE A 80 -12.34 -3.96 9.68
N LEU A 81 -12.57 -4.64 10.79
CA LEU A 81 -12.55 -6.11 10.84
C LEU A 81 -13.75 -6.71 10.07
N HIS A 82 -14.94 -6.21 10.33
CA HIS A 82 -16.20 -6.78 9.83
C HIS A 82 -16.80 -6.03 8.64
N GLY A 83 -16.36 -4.80 8.40
CA GLY A 83 -17.01 -3.87 7.50
C GLY A 83 -18.13 -3.11 8.20
N THR A 84 -18.48 -1.94 7.67
CA THR A 84 -19.58 -1.11 8.20
C THR A 84 -20.33 -0.40 7.08
N ARG A 85 -21.57 0.00 7.34
CA ARG A 85 -22.38 0.88 6.49
C ARG A 85 -22.57 2.27 7.09
N ASP A 86 -22.03 2.49 8.29
CA ASP A 86 -22.20 3.76 8.98
C ASP A 86 -21.26 4.80 8.39
N ALA A 87 -21.85 5.80 7.71
CA ALA A 87 -21.11 6.88 7.07
C ALA A 87 -20.29 7.72 8.06
N GLU A 88 -20.74 7.86 9.31
CA GLU A 88 -20.02 8.61 10.34
C GLU A 88 -18.78 7.84 10.80
N VAL A 89 -18.91 6.52 11.01
CA VAL A 89 -17.75 5.66 11.33
C VAL A 89 -16.76 5.64 10.17
N ILE A 90 -17.24 5.55 8.93
CA ILE A 90 -16.40 5.60 7.73
C ILE A 90 -15.64 6.92 7.65
N SER A 91 -16.34 8.05 7.80
CA SER A 91 -15.72 9.38 7.76
C SER A 91 -14.67 9.53 8.86
N ARG A 92 -14.99 9.14 10.10
CA ARG A 92 -14.03 9.18 11.22
C ARG A 92 -12.81 8.29 11.00
N ALA A 93 -12.99 7.11 10.40
CA ALA A 93 -11.90 6.18 10.10
C ALA A 93 -10.86 6.78 9.13
N PHE A 94 -11.29 7.62 8.19
CA PHE A 94 -10.42 8.20 7.14
C PHE A 94 -10.08 9.68 7.33
N ALA A 95 -10.69 10.37 8.31
CA ALA A 95 -10.50 11.81 8.54
C ALA A 95 -9.05 12.23 8.87
N GLY A 96 -8.15 11.30 9.18
CA GLY A 96 -6.72 11.54 9.45
C GLY A 96 -5.77 11.00 8.38
N ASP A 97 -6.28 10.50 7.26
CA ASP A 97 -5.45 9.85 6.24
C ASP A 97 -4.63 10.91 5.44
N PRO A 98 -3.28 10.81 5.40
CA PRO A 98 -2.44 11.69 4.58
C PRO A 98 -2.74 11.64 3.07
N PHE A 99 -3.51 10.66 2.59
CA PHE A 99 -3.93 10.55 1.19
C PHE A 99 -5.20 11.35 0.84
N GLY A 100 -5.67 12.23 1.72
CA GLY A 100 -6.66 13.27 1.37
C GLY A 100 -8.08 13.05 1.89
N GLY A 101 -8.31 12.10 2.80
CA GLY A 101 -9.61 11.90 3.46
C GLY A 101 -10.76 11.42 2.55
N GLU A 102 -10.53 11.33 1.24
CA GLU A 102 -11.43 10.67 0.31
C GLU A 102 -11.36 9.16 0.56
N VAL A 103 -12.52 8.55 0.79
CA VAL A 103 -12.63 7.10 0.92
C VAL A 103 -12.04 6.51 -0.37
N PRO A 104 -10.99 5.66 -0.32
CA PRO A 104 -10.26 5.23 -1.52
C PRO A 104 -11.07 4.35 -2.49
N TYR A 105 -12.39 4.27 -2.31
CA TYR A 105 -13.28 3.36 -2.98
C TYR A 105 -14.67 3.98 -3.09
N ASP A 106 -15.44 3.55 -4.09
CA ASP A 106 -16.87 3.79 -4.26
C ASP A 106 -17.72 3.18 -3.10
N ALA A 107 -17.40 3.54 -1.86
CA ALA A 107 -18.27 3.30 -0.71
C ALA A 107 -19.63 4.00 -0.94
N GLU A 108 -19.69 5.02 -1.80
CA GLU A 108 -20.93 5.62 -2.28
C GLU A 108 -21.72 4.69 -3.23
N ALA A 109 -21.06 3.92 -4.11
CA ALA A 109 -21.77 3.00 -5.01
C ALA A 109 -22.22 1.69 -4.33
N GLU A 110 -21.43 1.17 -3.38
CA GLU A 110 -21.79 -0.05 -2.61
C GLU A 110 -22.49 0.25 -1.26
N GLY A 111 -22.51 1.51 -0.81
CA GLY A 111 -23.06 1.93 0.48
C GLY A 111 -22.39 1.29 1.70
N ARG A 112 -21.16 0.79 1.58
CA ARG A 112 -20.47 0.03 2.64
C ARG A 112 -18.95 0.06 2.52
N MET A 113 -18.27 0.04 3.68
CA MET A 113 -16.86 -0.33 3.79
C MET A 113 -16.74 -1.86 3.90
N PRO A 114 -15.98 -2.53 3.02
CA PRO A 114 -15.71 -3.97 3.16
C PRO A 114 -14.78 -4.24 4.34
N GLY A 115 -15.06 -5.29 5.11
CA GLY A 115 -14.16 -5.73 6.18
C GLY A 115 -12.85 -6.34 5.65
N MET A 116 -11.86 -6.45 6.53
CA MET A 116 -10.54 -7.03 6.24
C MET A 116 -10.62 -8.44 5.62
N GLY A 117 -11.63 -9.23 5.97
CA GLY A 117 -11.86 -10.54 5.36
C GLY A 117 -12.13 -10.46 3.86
N VAL A 118 -12.94 -9.48 3.43
CA VAL A 118 -13.25 -9.25 2.02
C VAL A 118 -12.00 -8.76 1.28
N TRP A 119 -11.27 -7.82 1.88
CA TRP A 119 -10.01 -7.35 1.30
C TRP A 119 -8.99 -8.46 1.14
N ARG A 120 -8.87 -9.35 2.12
CA ARG A 120 -8.00 -10.52 2.02
C ARG A 120 -8.41 -11.43 0.86
N SER A 121 -9.72 -11.69 0.69
CA SER A 121 -10.22 -12.45 -0.46
C SER A 121 -9.87 -11.75 -1.78
N ARG A 122 -10.15 -10.45 -1.90
CA ARG A 122 -9.85 -9.66 -3.10
C ARG A 122 -8.36 -9.65 -3.42
N ILE A 123 -7.49 -9.52 -2.42
CA ILE A 123 -6.03 -9.61 -2.62
C ILE A 123 -5.63 -11.01 -3.08
N GLN A 124 -6.24 -12.07 -2.53
CA GLN A 124 -5.99 -13.43 -2.98
C GLN A 124 -6.46 -13.66 -4.41
N ASP A 125 -7.62 -13.11 -4.79
CA ASP A 125 -8.15 -13.18 -6.15
C ASP A 125 -7.25 -12.40 -7.11
N LEU A 126 -6.84 -11.18 -6.77
CA LEU A 126 -5.85 -10.41 -7.54
C LEU A 126 -4.49 -11.12 -7.63
N ALA A 127 -4.06 -11.81 -6.57
CA ALA A 127 -2.82 -12.58 -6.58
C ALA A 127 -2.95 -13.83 -7.47
N ARG A 128 -4.12 -14.47 -7.52
CA ARG A 128 -4.43 -15.57 -8.44
C ARG A 128 -4.47 -15.08 -9.89
N ASP A 129 -5.14 -13.96 -10.15
CA ASP A 129 -5.22 -13.33 -11.48
C ASP A 129 -3.85 -12.97 -12.06
N ARG A 130 -2.91 -12.55 -11.20
CA ARG A 130 -1.54 -12.20 -11.62
C ARG A 130 -0.68 -13.41 -11.96
N GLY A 131 -1.14 -14.62 -11.64
CA GLY A 131 -0.38 -15.84 -11.78
C GLY A 131 0.88 -15.88 -10.90
N ARG A 132 1.65 -16.96 -11.01
CA ARG A 132 2.95 -17.09 -10.33
C ARG A 132 4.01 -16.25 -11.03
N VAL A 133 4.96 -15.77 -10.23
CA VAL A 133 6.11 -15.00 -10.70
C VAL A 133 7.37 -15.65 -10.17
N TRP A 134 8.27 -16.01 -11.08
CA TRP A 134 9.59 -16.50 -10.74
C TRP A 134 10.60 -15.38 -10.91
N ARG A 135 11.31 -15.08 -9.83
CA ARG A 135 12.30 -14.01 -9.79
C ARG A 135 13.69 -14.61 -9.81
N ASP A 136 14.61 -13.79 -10.25
CA ASP A 136 16.04 -14.04 -10.30
C ASP A 136 16.41 -15.29 -11.09
N VAL A 137 15.61 -15.59 -12.12
CA VAL A 137 15.85 -16.69 -13.04
C VAL A 137 17.08 -16.37 -13.89
N LYS A 138 17.98 -17.33 -14.04
CA LYS A 138 19.20 -17.14 -14.83
C LYS A 138 19.36 -18.28 -15.81
N ALA A 139 19.89 -18.00 -17.00
CA ALA A 139 20.31 -19.05 -17.90
C ALA A 139 21.46 -19.86 -17.27
N ALA A 140 21.35 -21.18 -17.33
CA ALA A 140 22.32 -22.14 -16.80
C ALA A 140 23.29 -22.66 -17.88
N GLY A 141 23.05 -22.33 -19.14
CA GLY A 141 23.79 -22.85 -20.28
C GLY A 141 23.52 -22.08 -21.58
N PRO A 142 24.19 -22.47 -22.68
CA PRO A 142 24.04 -21.81 -23.97
C PRO A 142 22.63 -22.01 -24.54
N VAL A 143 22.18 -21.02 -25.33
CA VAL A 143 20.94 -21.12 -26.13
C VAL A 143 21.19 -22.03 -27.32
N ASP A 144 20.35 -23.04 -27.53
CA ASP A 144 20.37 -23.84 -28.76
C ASP A 144 19.82 -23.00 -29.93
N PRO A 145 20.64 -22.68 -30.96
CA PRO A 145 20.21 -21.84 -32.06
C PRO A 145 19.17 -22.51 -32.99
N ALA A 146 19.10 -23.84 -33.01
CA ALA A 146 18.16 -24.56 -33.87
C ALA A 146 16.76 -24.67 -33.26
N THR A 147 16.68 -24.83 -31.94
CA THR A 147 15.42 -25.05 -31.22
C THR A 147 15.00 -23.87 -30.35
N GLY A 148 15.91 -22.93 -30.07
CA GLY A 148 15.67 -21.84 -29.11
C GLY A 148 15.58 -22.32 -27.67
N ARG A 149 16.13 -23.50 -27.35
CA ARG A 149 16.11 -24.09 -26.01
C ARG A 149 17.15 -23.48 -25.09
N ILE A 150 16.74 -23.21 -23.86
CA ILE A 150 17.55 -22.53 -22.85
C ILE A 150 17.33 -23.20 -21.50
N PRO A 151 18.36 -23.84 -20.93
CA PRO A 151 18.28 -24.29 -19.55
C PRO A 151 18.33 -23.07 -18.64
N VAL A 152 17.40 -22.97 -17.69
CA VAL A 152 17.35 -21.89 -16.70
C VAL A 152 17.31 -22.45 -15.28
N THR A 153 17.95 -21.74 -14.35
CA THR A 153 17.92 -22.02 -12.91
C THR A 153 16.90 -21.11 -12.25
N LEU A 154 16.05 -21.70 -11.40
CA LEU A 154 15.04 -21.00 -10.62
C LEU A 154 15.40 -21.07 -9.13
N PRO A 155 15.93 -19.99 -8.52
CA PRO A 155 16.36 -20.04 -7.12
C PRO A 155 15.18 -20.18 -6.15
N ALA A 156 14.03 -19.58 -6.46
CA ALA A 156 12.81 -19.61 -5.67
C ALA A 156 11.56 -19.36 -6.54
N PRO A 157 10.37 -19.86 -6.12
CA PRO A 157 10.12 -20.78 -5.01
C PRO A 157 10.68 -22.20 -5.27
N ARG A 158 10.83 -23.03 -4.22
CA ARG A 158 11.21 -24.46 -4.30
C ARG A 158 10.12 -25.33 -3.64
N PRO A 159 9.52 -26.32 -4.33
CA PRO A 159 9.67 -26.57 -5.77
C PRO A 159 9.14 -25.39 -6.58
N HIS A 160 9.71 -25.14 -7.75
CA HIS A 160 9.33 -23.99 -8.58
C HIS A 160 7.92 -24.15 -9.17
N GLY A 161 7.40 -25.38 -9.28
CA GLY A 161 6.00 -25.65 -9.64
C GLY A 161 5.63 -25.32 -11.09
N LEU A 162 6.62 -25.18 -11.98
CA LEU A 162 6.37 -25.12 -13.42
C LEU A 162 6.09 -26.54 -13.90
N GLU A 163 5.06 -26.71 -14.72
CA GLU A 163 4.69 -27.99 -15.30
C GLU A 163 5.24 -28.10 -16.72
N LYS A 164 5.40 -29.33 -17.22
CA LYS A 164 5.73 -29.55 -18.63
C LYS A 164 4.63 -28.96 -19.52
N ASP A 165 5.03 -28.36 -20.64
CA ASP A 165 4.19 -27.62 -21.59
C ASP A 165 3.54 -26.33 -21.03
N ALA A 166 3.88 -25.90 -19.81
CA ALA A 166 3.46 -24.61 -19.29
C ALA A 166 4.07 -23.46 -20.11
N ILE A 167 3.26 -22.43 -20.37
CA ILE A 167 3.68 -21.20 -21.05
C ILE A 167 4.07 -20.17 -20.01
N VAL A 168 5.23 -19.54 -20.21
CA VAL A 168 5.73 -18.46 -19.37
C VAL A 168 6.25 -17.30 -20.20
N PHE A 169 6.13 -16.11 -19.64
CA PHE A 169 6.54 -14.87 -20.26
C PHE A 169 7.82 -14.35 -19.59
N ALA A 170 8.91 -14.24 -20.34
CA ALA A 170 10.20 -13.86 -19.80
C ALA A 170 10.49 -12.37 -19.99
N PHE A 171 11.05 -11.74 -18.96
CA PHE A 171 11.48 -10.35 -18.96
C PHE A 171 12.86 -10.22 -18.33
N GLU A 172 13.69 -9.32 -18.85
CA GLU A 172 14.91 -8.92 -18.15
C GLU A 172 14.59 -8.09 -16.91
N GLN A 173 15.27 -8.36 -15.80
CA GLN A 173 15.14 -7.56 -14.59
C GLN A 173 16.02 -6.34 -14.63
N GLY A 174 15.44 -5.14 -14.45
CA GLY A 174 16.15 -3.92 -14.08
C GLY A 174 15.37 -2.68 -14.51
N PRO A 175 16.00 -1.48 -14.51
CA PRO A 175 15.29 -0.25 -14.80
C PRO A 175 14.81 -0.20 -16.26
N PRO A 176 13.64 0.38 -16.52
CA PRO A 176 13.19 0.62 -17.90
C PRO A 176 14.15 1.58 -18.61
N ASN A 177 14.27 1.44 -19.93
CA ASN A 177 15.01 2.37 -20.77
C ASN A 177 14.00 3.21 -21.59
N PRO A 178 13.55 4.37 -21.07
CA PRO A 178 12.57 5.19 -21.78
C PRO A 178 13.15 5.90 -23.01
N ALA A 179 14.48 6.06 -23.10
CA ALA A 179 15.12 6.75 -24.22
C ALA A 179 15.22 5.87 -25.47
N THR A 180 15.47 4.58 -25.28
CA THR A 180 15.41 3.55 -26.33
C THR A 180 14.55 2.38 -25.86
N PRO A 181 13.21 2.49 -26.02
CA PRO A 181 12.24 1.45 -25.63
C PRO A 181 12.33 0.17 -26.46
N ASP A 182 13.26 0.06 -27.39
CA ASP A 182 13.64 -1.14 -28.14
C ASP A 182 14.88 -1.84 -27.55
N GLN A 183 15.62 -1.14 -26.68
CA GLN A 183 16.91 -1.56 -26.09
C GLN A 183 16.87 -1.63 -24.56
N GLY A 184 15.68 -1.47 -23.95
CA GLY A 184 15.51 -1.57 -22.51
C GLY A 184 15.47 -3.01 -22.00
N ARG A 185 15.55 -3.15 -20.68
CA ARG A 185 15.31 -4.43 -20.00
C ARG A 185 13.83 -4.77 -20.10
N GLN A 186 13.51 -5.52 -21.12
CA GLN A 186 12.16 -5.68 -21.66
C GLN A 186 11.79 -7.14 -21.79
N PHE A 187 10.55 -7.36 -22.23
CA PHE A 187 10.04 -8.65 -22.66
C PHE A 187 11.03 -9.34 -23.61
N LEU A 188 11.40 -10.57 -23.29
CA LEU A 188 12.32 -11.42 -24.07
C LEU A 188 11.55 -12.35 -25.01
N GLY A 189 10.31 -12.69 -24.66
CA GLY A 189 9.48 -13.59 -25.44
C GLY A 189 8.62 -14.51 -24.58
N GLU A 190 7.86 -15.31 -25.29
CA GLU A 190 7.03 -16.39 -24.75
C GLU A 190 7.78 -17.72 -24.89
N PHE A 191 7.78 -18.49 -23.80
CA PHE A 191 8.52 -19.73 -23.70
C PHE A 191 7.63 -20.85 -23.17
N ARG A 192 7.82 -22.04 -23.71
CA ARG A 192 7.21 -23.28 -23.25
C ARG A 192 8.22 -24.10 -22.46
N VAL A 193 7.79 -24.69 -21.36
CA VAL A 193 8.60 -25.64 -20.57
C VAL A 193 8.62 -27.00 -21.29
N VAL A 194 9.79 -27.50 -21.70
CA VAL A 194 9.88 -28.70 -22.55
C VAL A 194 10.23 -29.97 -21.77
N ASP A 195 11.15 -29.85 -20.82
CA ASP A 195 11.62 -31.00 -20.05
C ASP A 195 10.83 -31.17 -18.75
N GLU A 196 10.87 -32.37 -18.19
CA GLU A 196 10.36 -32.58 -16.84
C GLU A 196 11.16 -31.67 -15.88
N PRO A 197 10.47 -30.86 -15.07
CA PRO A 197 11.14 -29.86 -14.27
C PRO A 197 12.01 -30.51 -13.20
N GLY A 198 13.31 -30.19 -13.21
CA GLY A 198 14.20 -30.55 -12.11
C GLY A 198 13.96 -29.65 -10.90
N GLU A 199 14.39 -30.07 -9.70
CA GLU A 199 14.10 -29.30 -8.46
C GLU A 199 14.60 -27.83 -8.51
N ASP A 200 15.69 -27.57 -9.23
CA ASP A 200 16.37 -26.27 -9.28
C ASP A 200 16.29 -25.56 -10.64
N GLY A 201 15.67 -26.17 -11.67
CA GLY A 201 15.73 -25.62 -13.03
C GLY A 201 14.85 -26.30 -14.05
N VAL A 202 14.57 -25.59 -15.15
CA VAL A 202 13.78 -26.09 -16.28
C VAL A 202 14.43 -25.71 -17.61
N THR A 203 14.08 -26.43 -18.67
CA THR A 203 14.43 -26.03 -20.04
C THR A 203 13.25 -25.29 -20.67
N LEU A 204 13.51 -24.05 -21.08
CA LEU A 204 12.57 -23.20 -21.80
C LEU A 204 12.83 -23.28 -23.30
N GLU A 205 11.78 -23.39 -24.11
CA GLU A 205 11.83 -23.33 -25.58
C GLU A 205 10.99 -22.16 -26.06
N SER A 206 11.54 -21.32 -26.94
CA SER A 206 10.77 -20.21 -27.48
C SER A 206 9.59 -20.72 -28.30
N VAL A 207 8.39 -20.20 -28.03
CA VAL A 207 7.18 -20.51 -28.82
C VAL A 207 7.22 -19.80 -30.18
N GLN A 208 7.99 -18.71 -30.26
CA GLN A 208 8.11 -17.88 -31.43
C GLN A 208 9.36 -18.23 -32.22
N ARG A 209 9.32 -18.00 -33.54
CA ARG A 209 10.53 -18.09 -34.35
C ARG A 209 11.47 -16.97 -33.96
N LEU A 210 12.66 -17.34 -33.50
CA LEU A 210 13.73 -16.38 -33.21
C LEU A 210 14.27 -15.84 -34.53
N ASP A 211 14.03 -14.56 -34.81
CA ASP A 211 14.72 -13.82 -35.86
C ASP A 211 16.13 -13.41 -35.38
N GLU A 212 16.98 -12.88 -36.27
CA GLU A 212 18.35 -12.50 -35.92
C GLU A 212 18.40 -11.47 -34.77
N ARG A 213 17.40 -10.56 -34.71
CA ARG A 213 17.30 -9.52 -33.69
C ARG A 213 16.90 -10.10 -32.33
N THR A 214 15.80 -10.84 -32.26
CA THR A 214 15.28 -11.41 -31.01
C THR A 214 16.19 -12.52 -30.50
N GLY A 215 16.67 -13.39 -31.40
CA GLY A 215 17.65 -14.41 -31.09
C GLY A 215 18.95 -13.82 -30.55
N GLY A 216 19.49 -12.78 -31.21
CA GLY A 216 20.70 -12.09 -30.74
C GLY A 216 20.54 -11.44 -29.37
N ARG A 217 19.36 -10.87 -29.08
CA ARG A 217 19.04 -10.29 -27.76
C ARG A 217 18.91 -11.37 -26.69
N LEU A 218 18.18 -12.45 -26.98
CA LEU A 218 18.02 -13.59 -26.08
C LEU A 218 19.37 -14.22 -25.73
N VAL A 219 20.23 -14.46 -26.72
CA VAL A 219 21.59 -14.98 -26.51
C VAL A 219 22.43 -14.01 -25.66
N ARG A 220 22.38 -12.70 -25.95
CA ARG A 220 23.09 -11.69 -25.15
C ARG A 220 22.62 -11.66 -23.69
N SER A 221 21.32 -11.81 -23.49
CA SER A 221 20.71 -11.86 -22.16
C SER A 221 21.14 -13.11 -21.40
N ALA A 222 21.02 -14.28 -22.05
CA ALA A 222 21.35 -15.58 -21.47
C ALA A 222 22.85 -15.74 -21.16
N THR A 223 23.73 -15.16 -21.98
CA THR A 223 25.19 -15.24 -21.78
C THR A 223 25.72 -14.26 -20.74
N ASN A 224 24.91 -13.29 -20.30
CA ASN A 224 25.33 -12.31 -19.30
C ASN A 224 24.87 -12.73 -17.88
N PRO A 225 25.78 -13.16 -17.00
CA PRO A 225 25.43 -13.67 -15.66
C PRO A 225 24.88 -12.58 -14.70
N GLN A 226 25.03 -11.30 -15.07
CA GLN A 226 24.50 -10.16 -14.32
C GLN A 226 23.04 -9.83 -14.66
N ILE A 227 22.51 -10.38 -15.77
CA ILE A 227 21.12 -10.18 -16.17
C ILE A 227 20.31 -11.34 -15.63
N ALA A 228 19.47 -11.04 -14.65
CA ALA A 228 18.46 -11.96 -14.16
C ALA A 228 17.14 -11.73 -14.90
N TRP A 229 16.32 -12.76 -15.00
CA TRP A 229 15.01 -12.73 -15.63
C TRP A 229 13.89 -12.77 -14.57
N ARG A 230 12.71 -12.30 -14.98
CA ARG A 230 11.43 -12.57 -14.33
C ARG A 230 10.58 -13.38 -15.29
N LEU A 231 10.07 -14.52 -14.82
CA LEU A 231 9.07 -15.28 -15.55
C LEU A 231 7.71 -14.98 -14.93
N TYR A 232 6.72 -14.72 -15.77
CA TYR A 232 5.33 -14.58 -15.37
C TYR A 232 4.53 -15.72 -15.99
N GLU A 233 3.65 -16.32 -15.19
CA GLU A 233 2.70 -17.33 -15.65
C GLU A 233 1.59 -16.71 -16.51
N THR A 234 1.20 -15.48 -16.17
CA THR A 234 0.10 -14.78 -16.84
C THR A 234 0.55 -13.35 -17.15
N MET A 235 0.27 -12.88 -18.36
CA MET A 235 0.43 -11.46 -18.67
C MET A 235 -0.68 -10.67 -17.98
N PRO A 236 -0.36 -9.55 -17.30
CA PRO A 236 -1.40 -8.70 -16.73
C PRO A 236 -2.29 -8.20 -17.85
N SER A 237 -3.62 -8.27 -17.68
CA SER A 237 -4.56 -7.57 -18.54
C SER A 237 -4.46 -6.07 -18.32
N ASP A 238 -4.51 -5.26 -19.39
CA ASP A 238 -4.67 -3.82 -19.25
C ASP A 238 -6.01 -3.50 -18.57
N ARG A 239 -5.96 -2.74 -17.47
CA ARG A 239 -7.13 -2.36 -16.67
C ARG A 239 -7.04 -0.87 -16.37
N HIS A 240 -7.90 -0.08 -17.00
CA HIS A 240 -7.93 1.37 -16.80
C HIS A 240 -8.46 1.73 -15.40
N GLU A 241 -9.27 0.84 -14.81
CA GLU A 241 -9.90 1.01 -13.50
C GLU A 241 -8.86 1.12 -12.38
N MET A 242 -7.65 0.57 -12.57
CA MET A 242 -6.55 0.70 -11.59
C MET A 242 -6.09 2.14 -11.37
N PHE A 243 -6.44 3.06 -12.28
CA PHE A 243 -6.06 4.46 -12.22
C PHE A 243 -7.28 5.39 -12.05
N ALA A 244 -8.48 4.84 -11.88
CA ALA A 244 -9.68 5.62 -11.62
C ALA A 244 -9.54 6.42 -10.30
N GLY A 245 -10.04 7.66 -10.30
CA GLY A 245 -9.99 8.54 -9.13
C GLY A 245 -8.64 9.22 -8.85
N LEU A 246 -7.57 8.88 -9.58
CA LEU A 246 -6.30 9.59 -9.46
C LEU A 246 -6.38 10.98 -10.09
N SER A 247 -5.79 11.97 -9.41
CA SER A 247 -5.65 13.32 -9.98
C SER A 247 -4.79 13.32 -11.24
N GLU A 248 -5.00 14.30 -12.13
CA GLU A 248 -4.23 14.41 -13.37
C GLU A 248 -2.72 14.55 -13.11
N GLU A 249 -2.34 15.20 -12.02
CA GLU A 249 -0.94 15.36 -11.59
C GLU A 249 -0.31 14.01 -11.19
N ASN A 250 -1.05 13.17 -10.48
CA ASN A 250 -0.61 11.83 -10.11
C ASN A 250 -0.50 10.93 -11.35
N LEU A 251 -1.45 11.02 -12.28
CA LEU A 251 -1.38 10.30 -13.55
C LEU A 251 -0.15 10.69 -14.38
N LYS A 252 0.21 11.99 -14.40
CA LYS A 252 1.42 12.51 -15.07
C LYS A 252 2.71 11.95 -14.50
N THR A 253 2.71 11.58 -13.22
CA THR A 253 3.88 11.04 -12.54
C THR A 253 4.03 9.53 -12.77
N LEU A 254 2.91 8.81 -12.86
CA LEU A 254 2.90 7.35 -12.96
C LEU A 254 2.95 6.83 -14.39
N LEU A 255 2.36 7.56 -15.34
CA LEU A 255 2.21 7.12 -16.72
C LEU A 255 3.20 7.82 -17.66
N PRO A 256 3.68 7.12 -18.70
CA PRO A 256 4.45 7.75 -19.77
C PRO A 256 3.65 8.87 -20.46
N ALA A 257 4.35 9.94 -20.86
CA ALA A 257 3.73 11.07 -21.55
C ALA A 257 3.01 10.69 -22.86
N ALA A 258 3.41 9.59 -23.49
CA ALA A 258 2.77 9.10 -24.72
C ALA A 258 1.36 8.56 -24.49
N THR A 259 1.09 7.90 -23.36
CA THR A 259 -0.19 7.25 -23.10
C THR A 259 -1.13 8.09 -22.25
N ILE A 260 -0.62 9.11 -21.57
CA ILE A 260 -1.42 9.84 -20.58
C ILE A 260 -2.69 10.49 -21.13
N ASN A 261 -2.64 11.00 -22.35
CA ASN A 261 -3.80 11.66 -22.96
C ASN A 261 -4.96 10.67 -23.16
N GLU A 262 -4.65 9.40 -23.46
CA GLU A 262 -5.68 8.34 -23.55
C GLU A 262 -6.38 8.14 -22.19
N TYR A 263 -5.62 8.17 -21.09
CA TYR A 263 -6.17 8.00 -19.73
C TYR A 263 -6.97 9.21 -19.26
N LEU A 264 -6.51 10.42 -19.57
CA LEU A 264 -7.21 11.66 -19.20
C LEU A 264 -8.50 11.89 -20.00
N ARG A 265 -8.60 11.29 -21.19
CA ARG A 265 -9.78 11.41 -22.07
C ARG A 265 -10.77 10.29 -21.90
N HIS A 266 -10.36 9.15 -21.37
CA HIS A 266 -11.24 8.01 -21.13
C HIS A 266 -12.50 8.41 -20.35
N GLY A 267 -13.67 8.07 -20.89
CA GLY A 267 -14.97 8.38 -20.31
C GLY A 267 -15.48 9.83 -20.54
N LYS A 268 -14.70 10.70 -21.19
CA LYS A 268 -15.15 12.04 -21.61
C LYS A 268 -15.89 11.97 -22.95
N GLU A 269 -16.64 13.01 -23.30
CA GLU A 269 -17.32 13.08 -24.61
C GLU A 269 -16.31 12.93 -25.75
N ALA A 270 -16.67 12.09 -26.73
CA ALA A 270 -15.89 11.93 -27.95
C ALA A 270 -15.96 13.20 -28.80
N THR A 271 -14.83 13.56 -29.40
CA THR A 271 -14.69 14.65 -30.36
C THR A 271 -14.68 14.14 -31.80
N PRO A 272 -15.03 14.96 -32.79
CA PRO A 272 -14.98 14.57 -34.20
C PRO A 272 -13.59 14.16 -34.71
N ASP A 273 -12.53 14.62 -34.04
CA ASP A 273 -11.14 14.28 -34.36
C ASP A 273 -10.71 12.92 -33.79
N ASP A 274 -11.55 12.27 -32.97
CA ASP A 274 -11.30 10.91 -32.49
C ASP A 274 -11.59 9.89 -33.56
N ASP A 275 -10.69 8.93 -33.68
CA ASP A 275 -10.85 7.79 -34.56
C ASP A 275 -11.98 6.87 -34.08
N GLU A 276 -12.57 6.15 -35.03
CA GLU A 276 -13.71 5.26 -34.80
C GLU A 276 -13.44 4.22 -33.70
N TYR A 277 -12.19 3.76 -33.57
CA TYR A 277 -11.78 2.77 -32.56
C TYR A 277 -11.80 3.31 -31.13
N HIS A 278 -11.69 4.62 -30.93
CA HIS A 278 -11.73 5.25 -29.61
C HIS A 278 -13.11 5.84 -29.29
N ARG A 279 -14.12 5.57 -30.11
CA ARG A 279 -15.48 6.07 -29.92
C ARG A 279 -16.39 4.93 -29.52
N ALA A 280 -16.99 5.02 -28.33
CA ALA A 280 -17.99 4.07 -27.88
C ALA A 280 -19.34 4.77 -27.70
N ALA A 281 -20.37 4.20 -28.32
CA ALA A 281 -21.75 4.62 -28.16
C ALA A 281 -22.39 3.95 -26.95
N PHE A 282 -23.16 4.72 -26.19
CA PHE A 282 -23.90 4.25 -25.03
C PHE A 282 -25.37 4.66 -25.16
N ASP A 283 -26.27 3.78 -24.72
CA ASP A 283 -27.70 4.07 -24.60
C ASP A 283 -28.02 4.87 -23.32
N ASP A 284 -29.31 5.11 -23.06
CA ASP A 284 -29.81 5.81 -21.88
C ASP A 284 -29.59 5.04 -20.56
N GLU A 285 -29.47 3.72 -20.64
CA GLU A 285 -29.14 2.83 -19.52
C GLU A 285 -27.61 2.75 -19.26
N GLY A 286 -26.79 3.39 -20.09
CA GLY A 286 -25.33 3.39 -19.98
C GLY A 286 -24.69 2.10 -20.49
N LYS A 287 -25.42 1.29 -21.24
CA LYS A 287 -24.91 0.08 -21.89
C LYS A 287 -24.32 0.43 -23.24
N ARG A 288 -23.21 -0.23 -23.57
CA ARG A 288 -22.52 -0.05 -24.86
C ARG A 288 -23.39 -0.59 -26.00
N VAL A 289 -23.60 0.24 -27.02
CA VAL A 289 -24.34 -0.07 -28.25
C VAL A 289 -23.43 0.14 -29.48
N ALA A 290 -23.87 -0.30 -30.65
CA ALA A 290 -23.14 -0.04 -31.89
C ALA A 290 -23.15 1.46 -32.24
N LEU A 291 -22.14 1.94 -32.96
CA LEU A 291 -21.98 3.37 -33.25
C LEU A 291 -23.11 3.93 -34.14
N ASP A 292 -23.69 3.06 -34.95
CA ASP A 292 -24.81 3.28 -35.88
C ASP A 292 -26.18 2.91 -35.27
N ASP A 293 -26.22 2.46 -34.02
CA ASP A 293 -27.47 2.10 -33.35
C ASP A 293 -28.35 3.34 -33.11
N ALA A 294 -29.63 3.23 -33.44
CA ALA A 294 -30.61 4.28 -33.20
C ALA A 294 -30.84 4.54 -31.69
N ALA A 295 -30.52 3.56 -30.84
CA ALA A 295 -30.57 3.69 -29.39
C ALA A 295 -29.40 4.50 -28.79
N LYS A 296 -28.43 4.94 -29.59
CA LYS A 296 -27.29 5.76 -29.13
C LYS A 296 -27.75 7.10 -28.57
N VAL A 297 -27.43 7.36 -27.30
CA VAL A 297 -27.71 8.63 -26.62
C VAL A 297 -26.44 9.45 -26.42
N LYS A 298 -25.32 8.80 -26.10
CA LYS A 298 -24.03 9.45 -25.86
C LYS A 298 -22.90 8.72 -26.55
N GLU A 299 -21.84 9.46 -26.83
CA GLU A 299 -20.63 8.94 -27.41
C GLU A 299 -19.45 9.41 -26.58
N LEU A 300 -18.73 8.45 -26.01
CA LEU A 300 -17.60 8.71 -25.12
C LEU A 300 -16.32 8.22 -25.75
N TYR A 301 -15.22 8.88 -25.40
CA TYR A 301 -13.89 8.42 -25.72
C TYR A 301 -13.59 7.16 -24.89
N ASP A 302 -13.52 6.02 -25.55
CA ASP A 302 -13.21 4.73 -24.96
C ASP A 302 -11.78 4.34 -25.30
N ARG A 303 -10.99 4.01 -24.28
CA ARG A 303 -9.60 3.65 -24.52
C ARG A 303 -9.59 2.18 -24.91
N THR A 304 -8.91 1.85 -25.99
CA THR A 304 -8.68 0.45 -26.34
C THR A 304 -7.86 -0.22 -25.24
N LEU A 305 -8.46 -1.18 -24.54
CA LEU A 305 -7.75 -2.02 -23.58
C LEU A 305 -6.76 -2.90 -24.35
N ARG A 306 -5.50 -2.87 -23.93
CA ARG A 306 -4.43 -3.56 -24.62
C ARG A 306 -4.28 -4.97 -24.07
N ASP A 307 -4.40 -5.97 -24.94
CA ASP A 307 -3.90 -7.30 -24.62
C ASP A 307 -2.37 -7.29 -24.80
N TYR A 308 -1.66 -7.24 -23.68
CA TYR A 308 -0.20 -7.21 -23.69
C TYR A 308 0.41 -8.49 -24.25
N ALA A 309 -0.25 -9.66 -24.12
CA ALA A 309 0.25 -10.88 -24.73
C ALA A 309 0.24 -10.75 -26.26
N TYR A 310 -0.86 -10.25 -26.81
CA TYR A 310 -0.98 -9.98 -28.25
C TYR A 310 0.01 -8.89 -28.70
N MET A 311 0.01 -7.72 -28.05
CA MET A 311 0.87 -6.60 -28.46
C MET A 311 2.36 -6.95 -28.44
N PHE A 312 2.83 -7.64 -27.39
CA PHE A 312 4.22 -8.03 -27.31
C PHE A 312 4.58 -9.09 -28.34
N SER A 313 3.65 -10.00 -28.67
CA SER A 313 3.85 -10.96 -29.76
C SER A 313 3.95 -10.27 -31.13
N GLU A 314 3.16 -9.22 -31.39
CA GLU A 314 3.23 -8.42 -32.62
C GLU A 314 4.52 -7.59 -32.71
N LEU A 315 4.96 -6.97 -31.61
CA LEU A 315 6.22 -6.21 -31.57
C LEU A 315 7.47 -7.06 -31.83
N LEU A 316 7.40 -8.37 -31.56
CA LEU A 316 8.47 -9.31 -31.88
C LEU A 316 8.45 -9.76 -33.35
N ARG A 317 7.32 -9.62 -34.07
CA ARG A 317 7.22 -9.94 -35.50
C ARG A 317 7.72 -8.81 -36.41
N GLN A 318 7.69 -7.57 -35.92
CA GLN A 318 8.17 -6.37 -36.62
C GLN A 318 9.69 -6.23 -36.50
#